data_AF-A0A819KEC2-F1
#
_entry.id   AF-A0A819KEC2-F1
#
_cell.length_a   1.000
_cell.length_b   1.000
_cell.length_c   1.000
_cell.angle_alpha   90.00
_cell.angle_beta   90.00
_cell.angle_gamma   90.00
#
_symmetry.space_group_name_H-M   'P 1'
#
loop_
_entity.id
_entity.type
_entity.pdbx_description
1 polymer ?
#
loop_
_entity_poly.entity_id
_entity_poly.type
_entity_poly.pdbx_seq_one_letter_code
_entity_poly.pdbx_strand_id
1 'polypeptide(L)'
;MMMFQFKQVFLFILMIKFITTENNFPQILTKTYNQTSNLTSTAILTCHVLDLDEHHVTWFKFDPLTSSLHPLAVGKELFITDKRYSISSYSTSTRDSYWSLEIYQLNLSDEGTYLCKIANRRASVSISIYLHIQIPMFLFPPYLYVEPGTNVKLNCSILIDNNNNNNEAFSSTINWHFISNQYNKTKPNDVHTRKILLNNSLTSSLIIQHAQTYHSGIWTCVYKRQRRTTKLIVEKDVLQRQRISALLSNNSNRRYSLLNFLFFILLINYCNKLFFI
;
A
#
# COMPACT_ATOMS: atom_id res chain seq x y z
N MET A 1 31.50 -3.31 -69.76
CA MET A 1 31.66 -4.29 -68.65
C MET A 1 31.75 -3.57 -67.29
N MET A 2 30.81 -2.67 -66.98
CA MET A 2 30.79 -1.88 -65.73
C MET A 2 29.41 -1.87 -65.06
N MET A 3 28.31 -1.88 -65.82
CA MET A 3 26.94 -1.95 -65.25
C MET A 3 26.61 -3.26 -64.51
N PHE A 4 27.26 -4.38 -64.86
CA PHE A 4 26.98 -5.68 -64.24
C PHE A 4 27.48 -5.76 -62.78
N GLN A 5 28.61 -5.10 -62.50
CA GLN A 5 29.19 -5.00 -61.16
C GLN A 5 28.34 -4.13 -60.22
N PHE A 6 27.76 -3.03 -60.73
CA PHE A 6 26.90 -2.15 -59.92
C PHE A 6 25.58 -2.80 -59.48
N LYS A 7 24.92 -3.58 -60.36
CA LYS A 7 23.70 -4.33 -59.97
C LYS A 7 23.98 -5.37 -58.89
N GLN A 8 25.13 -6.03 -58.96
CA GLN A 8 25.52 -7.08 -58.03
C GLN A 8 25.89 -6.50 -56.65
N VAL A 9 26.59 -5.36 -56.62
CA VAL A 9 26.86 -4.60 -55.38
C VAL A 9 25.59 -4.01 -54.78
N PHE A 10 24.65 -3.50 -55.59
CA PHE A 10 23.38 -2.97 -55.11
C PHE A 10 22.47 -4.07 -54.53
N LEU A 11 22.42 -5.24 -55.17
CA LEU A 11 21.75 -6.43 -54.60
C LEU A 11 22.44 -6.89 -53.32
N PHE A 12 23.77 -6.84 -53.25
CA PHE A 12 24.50 -7.22 -52.04
C PHE A 12 24.26 -6.23 -50.89
N ILE A 13 24.16 -4.92 -51.17
CA ILE A 13 23.79 -3.89 -50.17
C ILE A 13 22.32 -4.03 -49.75
N LEU A 14 21.41 -4.37 -50.66
CA LEU A 14 20.02 -4.68 -50.34
C LEU A 14 19.89 -5.96 -49.51
N MET A 15 20.67 -6.99 -49.83
CA MET A 15 20.74 -8.25 -49.08
C MET A 15 21.42 -8.06 -47.72
N ILE A 16 22.47 -7.24 -47.60
CA ILE A 16 23.07 -6.86 -46.32
C ILE A 16 22.09 -6.03 -45.49
N LYS A 17 21.38 -5.06 -46.08
CA LYS A 17 20.28 -4.34 -45.41
C LYS A 17 19.15 -5.30 -44.96
N PHE A 18 18.88 -6.36 -45.72
CA PHE A 18 17.92 -7.40 -45.36
C PHE A 18 18.44 -8.36 -44.28
N ILE A 19 19.75 -8.61 -44.23
CA ILE A 19 20.40 -9.49 -43.24
C ILE A 19 20.65 -8.75 -41.90
N THR A 20 20.72 -7.41 -41.89
CA THR A 20 20.99 -6.62 -40.66
C THR A 20 19.77 -5.98 -40.00
N THR A 21 18.56 -6.45 -40.26
CA THR A 21 17.38 -6.08 -39.43
C THR A 21 16.73 -7.34 -38.84
N GLU A 22 17.46 -8.06 -37.99
CA GLU A 22 16.80 -8.59 -36.80
C GLU A 22 16.42 -7.37 -35.96
N ASN A 23 15.25 -6.77 -36.27
CA ASN A 23 14.62 -5.86 -35.31
C ASN A 23 14.33 -6.71 -34.08
N ASN A 24 15.17 -6.57 -33.06
CA ASN A 24 14.96 -7.23 -31.77
C ASN A 24 13.52 -6.93 -31.34
N PHE A 25 12.76 -7.98 -31.04
CA PHE A 25 11.40 -7.82 -30.56
C PHE A 25 11.42 -6.97 -29.26
N PRO A 26 10.47 -6.05 -29.06
CA PRO A 26 10.48 -5.16 -27.91
C PRO A 26 10.61 -5.93 -26.59
N GLN A 27 11.35 -5.36 -25.65
CA GLN A 27 11.56 -5.97 -24.34
C GLN A 27 10.82 -5.19 -23.26
N ILE A 28 10.12 -5.89 -22.38
CA ILE A 28 9.59 -5.28 -21.16
C ILE A 28 10.66 -5.44 -20.08
N LEU A 29 11.20 -4.31 -19.60
CA LEU A 29 12.22 -4.26 -18.56
C LEU A 29 11.61 -4.35 -17.16
N THR A 30 10.35 -3.91 -17.00
CA THR A 30 9.59 -4.13 -15.78
C THR A 30 9.39 -5.62 -15.52
N LYS A 31 9.44 -6.05 -14.26
CA LYS A 31 9.09 -7.41 -13.85
C LYS A 31 7.69 -7.42 -13.25
N THR A 32 7.03 -8.58 -13.21
CA THR A 32 5.75 -8.73 -12.50
C THR A 32 5.85 -8.25 -11.05
N TYR A 33 4.85 -7.49 -10.59
CA TYR A 33 4.83 -6.93 -9.23
C TYR A 33 3.42 -6.80 -8.65
N ASN A 34 3.36 -6.61 -7.34
CA ASN A 34 2.13 -6.29 -6.61
C ASN A 34 2.17 -4.82 -6.20
N GLN A 35 1.09 -4.10 -6.49
CA GLN A 35 0.90 -2.72 -6.09
C GLN A 35 -0.24 -2.64 -5.09
N THR A 36 -0.05 -1.87 -4.02
CA THR A 36 -1.15 -1.54 -3.10
C THR A 36 -1.45 -0.05 -3.24
N SER A 37 -2.72 0.30 -3.37
CA SER A 37 -3.17 1.69 -3.48
C SER A 37 -4.40 1.91 -2.61
N ASN A 38 -4.57 3.12 -2.09
CA ASN A 38 -5.69 3.42 -1.20
C ASN A 38 -6.98 3.56 -2.00
N LEU A 39 -8.11 3.18 -1.40
CA LEU A 39 -9.43 3.50 -1.95
C LEU A 39 -9.51 5.02 -2.23
N THR A 40 -10.20 5.40 -3.31
CA THR A 40 -10.37 6.77 -3.83
C THR A 40 -9.10 7.50 -4.29
N SER A 41 -7.91 6.93 -4.10
CA SER A 41 -6.66 7.47 -4.67
C SER A 41 -6.52 7.11 -6.15
N THR A 42 -5.41 7.54 -6.77
CA THR A 42 -5.03 7.18 -8.13
C THR A 42 -4.01 6.02 -8.11
N ALA A 43 -4.28 4.95 -8.85
CA ALA A 43 -3.25 3.96 -9.16
C ALA A 43 -2.55 4.32 -10.47
N ILE A 44 -1.23 4.18 -10.49
CA ILE A 44 -0.41 4.30 -11.71
C ILE A 44 0.33 2.98 -11.86
N LEU A 45 -0.04 2.19 -12.87
CA LEU A 45 0.59 0.90 -13.17
C LEU A 45 1.56 1.11 -14.32
N THR A 46 2.86 1.07 -14.05
CA THR A 46 3.89 1.42 -15.03
C THR A 46 4.51 0.19 -15.68
N CYS A 47 4.73 0.28 -17.00
CA CYS A 47 5.42 -0.69 -17.84
C CYS A 47 6.57 -0.01 -18.58
N HIS A 48 7.79 -0.39 -18.26
CA HIS A 48 9.03 0.11 -18.87
C HIS A 48 9.44 -0.81 -20.01
N VAL A 49 9.67 -0.21 -21.19
CA VAL A 49 9.86 -0.92 -22.45
C VAL A 49 11.12 -0.41 -23.15
N LEU A 50 11.87 -1.35 -23.73
CA LEU A 50 12.99 -1.11 -24.61
C LEU A 50 12.65 -1.53 -26.05
N ASP A 51 13.13 -0.75 -27.02
CA ASP A 51 13.03 -1.00 -28.47
C ASP A 51 11.58 -1.20 -28.93
N LEU A 52 10.66 -0.32 -28.50
CA LEU A 52 9.23 -0.41 -28.82
C LEU A 52 8.96 -0.24 -30.33
N ASP A 53 9.73 0.60 -31.01
CA ASP A 53 9.60 0.91 -32.44
C ASP A 53 8.14 1.18 -32.87
N GLU A 54 7.64 0.43 -33.86
CA GLU A 54 6.26 0.53 -34.37
C GLU A 54 5.26 -0.34 -33.59
N HIS A 55 5.69 -1.03 -32.53
CA HIS A 55 4.80 -1.83 -31.70
C HIS A 55 4.05 -0.95 -30.69
N HIS A 56 2.99 -1.51 -30.11
CA HIS A 56 2.21 -0.83 -29.08
C HIS A 56 2.16 -1.65 -27.80
N VAL A 57 2.25 -0.94 -26.68
CA VAL A 57 1.88 -1.50 -25.37
C VAL A 57 0.36 -1.62 -25.33
N THR A 58 -0.12 -2.82 -24.99
CA THR A 58 -1.54 -3.09 -24.78
C THR A 58 -1.78 -3.44 -23.32
N TRP A 59 -2.74 -2.76 -22.71
CA TRP A 59 -3.19 -3.02 -21.35
C TRP A 59 -4.42 -3.92 -21.35
N PHE A 60 -4.41 -4.94 -20.50
CA PHE A 60 -5.55 -5.83 -20.27
C PHE A 60 -5.90 -5.91 -18.78
N LYS A 61 -7.18 -6.14 -18.48
CA LYS A 61 -7.62 -6.63 -17.17
C LYS A 61 -7.92 -8.13 -17.28
N PHE A 62 -7.35 -8.93 -16.39
CA PHE A 62 -7.62 -10.36 -16.33
C PHE A 62 -8.88 -10.62 -15.52
N ASP A 63 -9.83 -11.35 -16.10
CA ASP A 63 -11.00 -11.87 -15.39
C ASP A 63 -10.72 -13.31 -14.93
N PRO A 64 -10.60 -13.56 -13.61
CA PRO A 64 -10.34 -14.89 -13.09
C PRO A 64 -11.52 -15.86 -13.22
N LEU A 65 -12.76 -15.36 -13.37
CA LEU A 65 -13.95 -16.21 -13.47
C LEU A 65 -14.04 -16.87 -14.84
N THR A 66 -13.79 -16.08 -15.89
CA THR A 66 -13.79 -16.57 -17.28
C THR A 66 -12.41 -16.95 -17.78
N SER A 67 -11.35 -16.71 -16.99
CA SER A 67 -9.95 -16.86 -17.38
C SER A 67 -9.59 -16.10 -18.67
N SER A 68 -10.23 -14.94 -18.88
CA SER A 68 -10.10 -14.15 -20.12
C SER A 68 -9.40 -12.81 -19.89
N LEU A 69 -8.87 -12.24 -20.98
CA LEU A 69 -8.21 -10.94 -20.99
C LEU A 69 -9.10 -9.90 -21.66
N HIS A 70 -9.55 -8.91 -20.89
CA HIS A 70 -10.34 -7.80 -21.39
C HIS A 70 -9.42 -6.63 -21.78
N PRO A 71 -9.39 -6.22 -23.07
CA PRO A 71 -8.55 -5.11 -23.51
C PRO A 71 -9.03 -3.80 -22.88
N LEU A 72 -8.10 -3.05 -22.30
CA LEU A 72 -8.34 -1.73 -21.73
C LEU A 72 -7.84 -0.62 -22.66
N ALA A 73 -6.64 -0.80 -23.21
CA ALA A 73 -5.97 0.21 -24.02
C ALA A 73 -4.97 -0.41 -25.01
N VAL A 74 -4.76 0.24 -26.16
CA VAL A 74 -3.65 -0.04 -27.09
C VAL A 74 -2.94 1.28 -27.37
N GLY A 75 -1.64 1.36 -27.07
CA GLY A 75 -0.92 2.63 -27.10
C GLY A 75 -1.60 3.63 -26.16
N LYS A 76 -2.00 4.80 -26.68
CA LYS A 76 -2.71 5.84 -25.93
C LYS A 76 -4.24 5.77 -26.06
N GLU A 77 -4.76 4.83 -26.86
CA GLU A 77 -6.19 4.70 -27.13
C GLU A 77 -6.85 3.76 -26.11
N LEU A 78 -7.96 4.19 -25.52
CA LEU A 78 -8.76 3.44 -24.55
C LEU A 78 -9.95 2.76 -25.23
N PHE A 79 -10.21 1.51 -24.87
CA PHE A 79 -11.39 0.73 -25.31
C PHE A 79 -12.48 0.63 -24.25
N ILE A 80 -12.18 1.07 -23.02
CA ILE A 80 -13.12 1.09 -21.90
C ILE A 80 -13.88 2.42 -21.85
N THR A 81 -15.15 2.38 -21.46
CA THR A 81 -16.03 3.57 -21.34
C THR A 81 -15.85 4.33 -20.02
N ASP A 82 -15.23 3.70 -19.02
CA ASP A 82 -14.94 4.29 -17.72
C ASP A 82 -13.88 5.40 -17.85
N LYS A 83 -14.32 6.64 -17.65
CA LYS A 83 -13.50 7.86 -17.79
C LYS A 83 -12.42 8.01 -16.71
N ARG A 84 -12.42 7.16 -15.69
CA ARG A 84 -11.37 7.12 -14.66
C ARG A 84 -10.07 6.53 -15.18
N TYR A 85 -10.13 5.75 -16.25
CA TYR A 85 -8.96 5.17 -16.88
C TYR A 85 -8.29 6.18 -17.82
N SER A 86 -6.97 6.25 -17.77
CA SER A 86 -6.13 7.10 -18.64
C SER A 86 -4.81 6.39 -18.96
N ILE A 87 -4.18 6.79 -20.06
CA ILE A 87 -2.83 6.36 -20.41
C ILE A 87 -1.90 7.56 -20.39
N SER A 88 -0.81 7.45 -19.63
CA SER A 88 0.34 8.33 -19.76
C SER A 88 1.53 7.57 -20.31
N SER A 89 2.32 8.24 -21.15
CA SER A 89 3.60 7.68 -21.59
C SER A 89 4.61 8.76 -21.85
N TYR A 90 5.86 8.43 -21.55
CA TYR A 90 7.02 9.28 -21.80
C TYR A 90 8.19 8.44 -22.27
N SER A 91 9.04 9.04 -23.10
CA SER A 91 10.26 8.40 -23.61
C SER A 91 11.48 9.10 -23.03
N THR A 92 12.46 8.32 -22.59
CA THR A 92 13.76 8.86 -22.13
C THR A 92 14.79 8.88 -23.25
N SER A 93 14.60 8.05 -24.27
CA SER A 93 15.38 8.04 -25.51
C SER A 93 14.52 7.52 -26.68
N THR A 94 15.11 7.37 -27.86
CA THR A 94 14.45 6.74 -29.01
C THR A 94 14.08 5.27 -28.76
N ARG A 95 14.78 4.60 -27.83
CA ARG A 95 14.63 3.17 -27.55
C ARG A 95 13.97 2.87 -26.22
N ASP A 96 13.95 3.82 -25.29
CA ASP A 96 13.52 3.61 -23.91
C ASP A 96 12.28 4.45 -23.60
N SER A 97 11.19 3.78 -23.20
CA SER A 97 9.90 4.42 -22.90
C SER A 97 9.13 3.76 -21.77
N TYR A 98 8.32 4.57 -21.09
CA TYR A 98 7.46 4.16 -19.99
C TYR A 98 6.00 4.39 -20.39
N TRP A 99 5.19 3.37 -20.17
CA TRP A 99 3.77 3.34 -20.48
C TRP A 99 2.99 2.99 -19.22
N SER A 100 2.16 3.90 -18.76
CA SER A 100 1.44 3.77 -17.51
C SER A 100 -0.07 3.78 -17.72
N LEU A 101 -0.74 2.80 -17.11
CA LEU A 101 -2.19 2.80 -16.94
C LEU A 101 -2.52 3.55 -15.66
N GLU A 102 -3.24 4.65 -15.78
CA GLU A 102 -3.69 5.47 -14.65
C GLU A 102 -5.17 5.20 -14.39
N ILE A 103 -5.51 4.94 -13.14
CA ILE A 103 -6.90 4.70 -12.70
C ILE A 103 -7.20 5.71 -11.59
N TYR A 104 -7.95 6.75 -11.91
CA TYR A 104 -8.36 7.78 -10.96
C TYR A 104 -9.52 7.28 -10.09
N GLN A 105 -9.64 7.82 -8.87
CA GLN A 105 -10.76 7.55 -7.97
C GLN A 105 -11.03 6.05 -7.81
N LEU A 106 -10.03 5.30 -7.36
CA LEU A 106 -10.10 3.85 -7.23
C LEU A 106 -11.33 3.40 -6.43
N ASN A 107 -12.00 2.37 -6.94
CA ASN A 107 -13.09 1.67 -6.27
C ASN A 107 -12.74 0.19 -6.08
N LEU A 108 -13.51 -0.54 -5.26
CA LEU A 108 -13.21 -1.95 -4.93
C LEU A 108 -13.18 -2.89 -6.14
N SER A 109 -13.92 -2.59 -7.21
CA SER A 109 -13.92 -3.41 -8.44
C SER A 109 -12.66 -3.23 -9.29
N ASP A 110 -11.84 -2.22 -9.02
CA ASP A 110 -10.56 -2.03 -9.71
C ASP A 110 -9.47 -3.00 -9.21
N GLU A 111 -9.64 -3.61 -8.04
CA GLU A 111 -8.72 -4.63 -7.52
C GLU A 111 -8.66 -5.82 -8.47
N GLY A 112 -7.45 -6.28 -8.78
CA GLY A 112 -7.26 -7.40 -9.70
C GLY A 112 -5.92 -7.39 -10.42
N THR A 113 -5.80 -8.28 -11.39
CA THR A 113 -4.58 -8.44 -12.18
C THR A 113 -4.69 -7.71 -13.51
N TYR A 114 -3.73 -6.83 -13.78
CA TYR A 114 -3.57 -6.10 -15.02
C TYR A 114 -2.36 -6.64 -15.77
N LEU A 115 -2.43 -6.69 -17.10
CA LEU A 115 -1.31 -7.12 -17.94
C LEU A 115 -0.88 -5.97 -18.85
N CYS A 116 0.43 -5.71 -18.86
CA CYS A 116 1.07 -4.95 -19.94
C CYS A 116 1.63 -5.98 -20.93
N LYS A 117 1.22 -5.90 -22.19
CA LYS A 117 1.57 -6.86 -23.23
C LYS A 117 1.98 -6.15 -24.51
N ILE A 118 3.03 -6.65 -25.14
CA ILE A 118 3.44 -6.27 -26.50
C ILE A 118 3.41 -7.55 -27.33
N ALA A 119 2.69 -7.54 -28.44
CA ALA A 119 2.52 -8.71 -29.28
C ALA A 119 2.43 -8.35 -30.76
N ASN A 120 2.92 -9.26 -31.59
CA ASN A 120 2.69 -9.27 -33.03
C ASN A 120 2.33 -10.71 -33.46
N ARG A 121 2.27 -10.97 -34.76
CA ARG A 121 1.93 -12.31 -35.30
C ARG A 121 2.92 -13.41 -34.89
N ARG A 122 4.18 -13.08 -34.59
CA ARG A 122 5.26 -14.06 -34.38
C ARG A 122 5.70 -14.18 -32.91
N ALA A 123 5.61 -13.10 -32.14
CA ALA A 123 6.14 -13.02 -30.78
C ALA A 123 5.22 -12.22 -29.85
N SER A 124 5.32 -12.51 -28.56
CA SER A 124 4.56 -11.84 -27.50
C SER A 124 5.38 -11.82 -26.21
N VAL A 125 5.42 -10.67 -25.55
CA VAL A 125 5.99 -10.47 -24.21
C VAL A 125 4.94 -9.80 -23.32
N SER A 126 4.86 -10.20 -22.06
CA SER A 126 3.91 -9.60 -21.11
C SER A 126 4.39 -9.70 -19.67
N ILE A 127 3.97 -8.74 -18.86
CA ILE A 127 4.07 -8.80 -17.40
C ILE A 127 2.68 -8.76 -16.77
N SER A 128 2.61 -9.19 -15.52
CA SER A 128 1.40 -9.08 -14.70
C SER A 128 1.63 -8.12 -13.53
N ILE A 129 0.61 -7.33 -13.21
CA ILE A 129 0.61 -6.38 -12.11
C ILE A 129 -0.65 -6.63 -11.29
N TYR A 130 -0.50 -7.07 -10.05
CA TYR A 130 -1.65 -7.25 -9.16
C TYR A 130 -1.88 -5.97 -8.35
N LEU A 131 -3.00 -5.29 -8.60
CA LEU A 131 -3.42 -4.11 -7.86
C LEU A 131 -4.31 -4.54 -6.69
N HIS A 132 -3.84 -4.32 -5.46
CA HIS A 132 -4.60 -4.47 -4.22
C HIS A 132 -5.11 -3.12 -3.73
N ILE A 133 -6.36 -3.06 -3.27
CA ILE A 133 -6.99 -1.83 -2.79
C ILE A 133 -7.08 -1.84 -1.28
N GLN A 134 -6.39 -0.87 -0.69
CA GLN A 134 -6.40 -0.63 0.73
C GLN A 134 -7.56 0.29 1.12
N ILE A 135 -8.58 -0.27 1.75
CA ILE A 135 -9.66 0.50 2.37
C ILE A 135 -9.20 1.19 3.67
N PRO A 136 -9.78 2.34 4.03
CA PRO A 136 -9.57 2.97 5.32
C PRO A 136 -10.06 2.07 6.46
N MET A 137 -9.16 1.76 7.39
CA MET A 137 -9.42 0.94 8.57
C MET A 137 -8.97 1.68 9.83
N PHE A 138 -9.91 1.89 10.75
CA PHE A 138 -9.72 2.60 12.00
C PHE A 138 -9.98 1.69 13.19
N LEU A 139 -9.11 1.73 14.19
CA LEU A 139 -9.24 0.98 15.43
C LEU A 139 -9.11 1.93 16.61
N PHE A 140 -10.12 1.92 17.49
CA PHE A 140 -10.20 2.83 18.62
C PHE A 140 -10.68 2.13 19.90
N PRO A 141 -10.10 2.45 21.07
CA PRO A 141 -8.87 3.25 21.23
C PRO A 141 -7.62 2.50 20.72
N PRO A 142 -6.54 3.20 20.31
CA PRO A 142 -5.29 2.57 19.88
C PRO A 142 -4.45 2.02 21.05
N TYR A 143 -4.63 2.59 22.25
CA TYR A 143 -4.03 2.13 23.50
C TYR A 143 -5.04 2.36 24.62
N LEU A 144 -5.19 1.39 25.52
CA LEU A 144 -6.15 1.45 26.62
C LEU A 144 -5.54 0.85 27.89
N TYR A 145 -5.63 1.63 28.98
CA TYR A 145 -5.20 1.23 30.31
C TYR A 145 -6.39 1.35 31.25
N VAL A 146 -6.75 0.26 31.93
CA VAL A 146 -7.94 0.22 32.78
C VAL A 146 -7.69 -0.61 34.03
N GLU A 147 -8.48 -0.35 35.07
CA GLU A 147 -8.49 -1.16 36.28
C GLU A 147 -9.30 -2.46 36.07
N PRO A 148 -9.04 -3.50 36.87
CA PRO A 148 -9.86 -4.72 36.85
C PRO A 148 -11.33 -4.40 37.16
N GLY A 149 -12.27 -5.11 36.53
CA GLY A 149 -13.71 -4.91 36.66
C GLY A 149 -14.31 -3.87 35.71
N THR A 150 -13.50 -3.11 34.98
CA THR A 150 -13.98 -2.11 34.01
C THR A 150 -14.59 -2.76 32.77
N ASN A 151 -15.61 -2.12 32.18
CA ASN A 151 -16.17 -2.54 30.90
C ASN A 151 -15.36 -1.92 29.76
N VAL A 152 -14.80 -2.77 28.90
CA VAL A 152 -13.94 -2.37 27.78
C VAL A 152 -14.67 -2.57 26.46
N LYS A 153 -14.58 -1.57 25.58
CA LYS A 153 -15.09 -1.63 24.22
C LYS A 153 -14.03 -1.15 23.22
N LEU A 154 -13.62 -2.02 22.31
CA LEU A 154 -12.71 -1.70 21.20
C LEU A 154 -13.52 -1.70 19.90
N ASN A 155 -13.47 -0.61 19.16
CA ASN A 155 -14.20 -0.47 17.90
C ASN A 155 -13.24 -0.49 16.73
N CYS A 156 -13.45 -1.43 15.82
CA CYS A 156 -12.75 -1.50 14.55
C CYS A 156 -13.73 -1.18 13.42
N SER A 157 -13.50 -0.10 12.68
CA SER A 157 -14.38 0.35 11.61
C SER A 157 -13.63 0.38 10.29
N ILE A 158 -14.28 -0.09 9.24
CA ILE A 158 -13.81 0.03 7.86
C ILE A 158 -14.82 0.81 7.05
N LEU A 159 -14.35 1.62 6.09
CA LEU A 159 -15.20 2.30 5.11
C LEU A 159 -15.36 1.41 3.87
N ILE A 160 -16.60 1.18 3.46
CA ILE A 160 -16.97 0.33 2.32
C ILE A 160 -17.70 1.21 1.30
N ASP A 161 -17.30 1.12 0.03
CA ASP A 161 -18.06 1.74 -1.06
C ASP A 161 -19.24 0.82 -1.44
N ASN A 162 -20.48 1.31 -1.31
CA ASN A 162 -21.71 0.55 -1.61
C ASN A 162 -22.12 0.65 -3.09
N ASN A 163 -21.33 1.28 -3.96
CA ASN A 163 -21.72 1.46 -5.36
C ASN A 163 -21.85 0.16 -6.16
N ASN A 164 -21.40 -0.98 -5.62
CA ASN A 164 -21.61 -2.30 -6.22
C ASN A 164 -22.57 -3.13 -5.37
N ASN A 165 -23.81 -3.28 -5.84
CA ASN A 165 -24.87 -4.16 -5.32
C ASN A 165 -24.53 -5.67 -5.42
N ASN A 166 -23.25 -6.02 -5.45
CA ASN A 166 -22.79 -7.40 -5.50
C ASN A 166 -22.48 -7.85 -4.07
N ASN A 167 -23.37 -8.68 -3.54
CA ASN A 167 -23.36 -9.23 -2.18
C ASN A 167 -22.10 -10.05 -1.80
N GLU A 168 -21.11 -10.18 -2.70
CA GLU A 168 -19.87 -10.93 -2.49
C GLU A 168 -18.76 -10.15 -1.77
N ALA A 169 -18.71 -8.81 -1.91
CA ALA A 169 -17.74 -7.98 -1.18
C ALA A 169 -17.99 -7.98 0.34
N PHE A 170 -19.19 -8.37 0.77
CA PHE A 170 -19.66 -8.36 2.15
C PHE A 170 -19.40 -9.68 2.91
N SER A 171 -18.94 -10.74 2.23
CA SER A 171 -18.66 -12.04 2.87
C SER A 171 -17.35 -12.03 3.69
N SER A 172 -16.45 -11.08 3.42
CA SER A 172 -15.22 -10.90 4.22
C SER A 172 -15.55 -10.15 5.52
N THR A 173 -15.73 -10.85 6.63
CA THR A 173 -16.04 -10.20 7.91
C THR A 173 -14.78 -9.80 8.69
N ILE A 174 -14.88 -8.72 9.48
CA ILE A 174 -13.83 -8.31 10.40
C ILE A 174 -13.60 -9.39 11.47
N ASN A 175 -12.35 -9.81 11.63
CA ASN A 175 -11.91 -10.81 12.60
C ASN A 175 -11.00 -10.20 13.67
N TRP A 176 -11.02 -10.76 14.88
CA TRP A 176 -10.19 -10.32 15.99
C TRP A 176 -9.21 -11.41 16.40
N HIS A 177 -7.93 -11.05 16.48
CA HIS A 177 -6.87 -11.89 17.01
C HIS A 177 -6.34 -11.29 18.31
N PHE A 178 -5.95 -12.14 19.25
CA PHE A 178 -5.42 -11.75 20.54
C PHE A 178 -4.05 -12.38 20.72
N ILE A 179 -3.08 -11.58 21.17
CA ILE A 179 -1.73 -12.02 21.50
C ILE A 179 -1.40 -11.46 22.89
N SER A 180 -0.92 -12.31 23.79
CA SER A 180 -0.44 -11.92 25.10
C SER A 180 0.96 -12.50 25.35
N ASN A 181 1.75 -11.84 26.19
CA ASN A 181 3.08 -12.30 26.59
C ASN A 181 3.01 -13.50 27.56
N GLN A 182 1.84 -13.79 28.13
CA GLN A 182 1.59 -15.04 28.84
C GLN A 182 1.40 -16.15 27.80
N TYR A 183 2.47 -16.91 27.54
CA TYR A 183 2.52 -17.99 26.56
C TYR A 183 1.31 -18.95 26.67
N ASN A 184 0.77 -19.37 25.51
CA ASN A 184 -0.34 -20.33 25.34
C ASN A 184 -1.75 -19.87 25.77
N LYS A 185 -2.11 -18.59 25.61
CA LYS A 185 -3.52 -18.17 25.75
C LYS A 185 -4.15 -17.84 24.40
N THR A 186 -5.17 -18.62 24.03
CA THR A 186 -6.13 -18.29 22.97
C THR A 186 -7.01 -17.11 23.40
N LYS A 187 -7.80 -16.57 22.46
CA LYS A 187 -8.78 -15.51 22.75
C LYS A 187 -9.63 -15.92 23.97
N PRO A 188 -9.72 -15.08 25.02
CA PRO A 188 -10.57 -15.37 26.18
C PRO A 188 -12.03 -15.60 25.79
N ASN A 189 -12.68 -16.58 26.42
CA ASN A 189 -14.04 -17.03 26.08
C ASN A 189 -15.12 -15.99 26.45
N ASP A 190 -14.82 -15.12 27.41
CA ASP A 190 -15.66 -14.04 27.96
C ASP A 190 -15.64 -12.76 27.11
N VAL A 191 -15.10 -12.84 25.88
CA VAL A 191 -15.02 -11.71 24.95
C VAL A 191 -16.09 -11.80 23.88
N HIS A 192 -17.00 -10.84 23.90
CA HIS A 192 -18.09 -10.75 22.92
C HIS A 192 -17.71 -9.82 21.77
N THR A 193 -18.23 -10.11 20.57
CA THR A 193 -18.07 -9.23 19.40
C THR A 193 -19.42 -8.91 18.79
N ARG A 194 -19.67 -7.63 18.54
CA ARG A 194 -20.87 -7.13 17.86
C ARG A 194 -20.48 -6.45 16.56
N LYS A 195 -21.12 -6.81 15.45
CA LYS A 195 -20.91 -6.17 14.14
C LYS A 195 -22.13 -5.30 13.80
N ILE A 196 -21.88 -4.12 13.24
CA ILE A 196 -22.89 -3.15 12.83
C ILE A 196 -22.47 -2.59 11.48
N LEU A 197 -23.39 -2.58 10.52
CA LEU A 197 -23.22 -1.88 9.26
C LEU A 197 -24.08 -0.60 9.32
N LEU A 198 -23.46 0.56 9.23
CA LEU A 198 -24.15 1.85 9.26
C LEU A 198 -23.43 2.80 8.30
N ASN A 199 -24.18 3.53 7.46
CA ASN A 199 -23.65 4.59 6.60
C ASN A 199 -22.36 4.20 5.86
N ASN A 200 -22.38 3.10 5.09
CA ASN A 200 -21.22 2.65 4.33
C ASN A 200 -19.98 2.30 5.20
N SER A 201 -20.18 2.07 6.51
CA SER A 201 -19.12 1.63 7.40
C SER A 201 -19.50 0.35 8.13
N LEU A 202 -18.63 -0.64 8.06
CA LEU A 202 -18.73 -1.87 8.86
C LEU A 202 -17.89 -1.69 10.12
N THR A 203 -18.56 -1.63 11.27
CA THR A 203 -17.92 -1.55 12.58
C THR A 203 -18.07 -2.89 13.32
N SER A 204 -16.94 -3.45 13.74
CA SER A 204 -16.86 -4.57 14.67
C SER A 204 -16.42 -4.05 16.04
N SER A 205 -17.29 -4.18 17.04
CA SER A 205 -17.01 -3.85 18.43
C SER A 205 -16.65 -5.11 19.22
N LEU A 206 -15.46 -5.15 19.80
CA LEU A 206 -15.05 -6.12 20.80
C LEU A 206 -15.40 -5.61 22.19
N ILE A 207 -16.11 -6.41 22.97
CA ILE A 207 -16.70 -6.04 24.26
C ILE A 207 -16.20 -7.03 25.30
N ILE A 208 -15.60 -6.51 26.37
CA ILE A 208 -15.20 -7.25 27.56
C ILE A 208 -15.97 -6.66 28.73
N GLN A 209 -16.77 -7.49 29.39
CA GLN A 209 -17.46 -7.12 30.62
C GLN A 209 -16.57 -7.52 31.81
N HIS A 210 -16.42 -6.65 32.79
CA HIS A 210 -15.60 -6.91 33.99
C HIS A 210 -14.15 -7.33 33.68
N ALA A 211 -13.40 -6.45 33.01
CA ALA A 211 -12.05 -6.73 32.53
C ALA A 211 -11.11 -7.28 33.62
N GLN A 212 -10.27 -8.23 33.23
CA GLN A 212 -9.34 -8.95 34.11
C GLN A 212 -7.92 -8.84 33.60
N THR A 213 -6.92 -9.08 34.45
CA THR A 213 -5.49 -8.98 34.09
C THR A 213 -5.11 -9.85 32.89
N TYR A 214 -5.76 -11.01 32.70
CA TYR A 214 -5.53 -11.90 31.55
C TYR A 214 -6.07 -11.37 30.21
N HIS A 215 -6.90 -10.33 30.21
CA HIS A 215 -7.29 -9.61 28.99
C HIS A 215 -6.19 -8.68 28.47
N SER A 216 -5.13 -8.47 29.26
CA SER A 216 -3.99 -7.65 28.87
C SER A 216 -3.23 -8.30 27.71
N GLY A 217 -3.03 -7.53 26.65
CA GLY A 217 -2.38 -7.98 25.45
C GLY A 217 -2.63 -7.07 24.26
N ILE A 218 -2.27 -7.58 23.09
CA ILE A 218 -2.45 -6.93 21.80
C ILE A 218 -3.69 -7.52 21.14
N TRP A 219 -4.68 -6.67 20.94
CA TRP A 219 -5.89 -6.99 20.20
C TRP A 219 -5.73 -6.51 18.77
N THR A 220 -5.77 -7.43 17.82
CA THR A 220 -5.60 -7.16 16.40
C THR A 220 -6.92 -7.32 15.69
N CYS A 221 -7.44 -6.24 15.14
CA CYS A 221 -8.52 -6.28 14.18
C CYS A 221 -7.95 -6.58 12.79
N VAL A 222 -8.54 -7.54 12.07
CA VAL A 222 -8.09 -8.02 10.77
C VAL A 222 -9.25 -7.99 9.77
N TYR A 223 -9.00 -7.41 8.61
CA TYR A 223 -9.92 -7.43 7.47
C TYR A 223 -9.11 -7.73 6.20
N LYS A 224 -9.41 -8.86 5.53
CA LYS A 224 -8.60 -9.38 4.43
C LYS A 224 -7.10 -9.39 4.81
N ARG A 225 -6.24 -8.67 4.07
CA ARG A 225 -4.80 -8.54 4.34
C ARG A 225 -4.44 -7.41 5.31
N GLN A 226 -5.40 -6.56 5.69
CA GLN A 226 -5.16 -5.42 6.56
C GLN A 226 -5.27 -5.79 8.04
N ARG A 227 -4.40 -5.18 8.86
CA ARG A 227 -4.37 -5.38 10.30
C ARG A 227 -4.21 -4.05 11.02
N ARG A 228 -4.98 -3.87 12.10
CA ARG A 228 -4.81 -2.78 13.07
C ARG A 228 -4.72 -3.37 14.46
N THR A 229 -3.79 -2.88 15.27
CA THR A 229 -3.54 -3.37 16.62
C THR A 229 -3.87 -2.30 17.65
N THR A 230 -4.37 -2.74 18.79
CA THR A 230 -4.51 -1.91 19.99
C THR A 230 -3.97 -2.67 21.19
N LYS A 231 -3.33 -1.94 22.11
CA LYS A 231 -2.80 -2.51 23.34
C LYS A 231 -3.77 -2.26 24.49
N LEU A 232 -4.25 -3.33 25.09
CA LEU A 232 -5.03 -3.29 26.33
C LEU A 232 -4.14 -3.71 27.49
N ILE A 233 -4.11 -2.90 28.56
CA ILE A 233 -3.48 -3.25 29.83
C ILE A 233 -4.53 -3.12 30.93
N VAL A 234 -4.74 -4.23 31.64
CA VAL A 234 -5.62 -4.32 32.81
C VAL A 234 -4.75 -4.58 34.03
N GLU A 235 -4.58 -3.58 34.89
CA GLU A 235 -3.73 -3.63 36.07
C GLU A 235 -4.34 -2.79 37.20
N LYS A 236 -3.99 -3.07 38.45
CA LYS A 236 -4.38 -2.21 39.59
C LYS A 236 -3.57 -0.91 39.58
N ASP A 237 -4.14 0.17 40.13
CA ASP A 237 -3.51 1.48 40.36
C ASP A 237 -3.05 2.22 39.09
N VAL A 238 -3.75 1.99 37.97
CA VAL A 238 -3.43 2.59 36.66
C VAL A 238 -3.38 4.12 36.72
N LEU A 239 -4.36 4.74 37.39
CA LEU A 239 -4.44 6.20 37.52
C LEU A 239 -3.31 6.78 38.37
N GLN A 240 -2.83 6.04 39.37
CA GLN A 240 -1.75 6.49 40.24
C GLN A 240 -0.41 6.45 39.50
N ARG A 241 -0.16 5.41 38.70
CA ARG A 241 1.05 5.30 37.88
C ARG A 241 1.11 6.35 36.76
N GLN A 242 -0.02 6.65 36.11
CA GLN A 242 -0.10 7.73 35.11
C GLN A 242 0.14 9.12 35.73
N ARG A 243 -0.39 9.37 36.94
CA ARG A 243 -0.09 10.60 37.69
C ARG A 243 1.39 10.68 38.03
N ILE A 244 2.00 9.60 38.51
CA ILE A 244 3.42 9.55 38.86
C ILE A 244 4.31 9.74 37.63
N SER A 245 4.00 9.11 36.49
CA SER A 245 4.79 9.28 35.26
C SER A 245 4.70 10.70 34.70
N ALA A 246 3.53 11.33 34.75
CA ALA A 246 3.35 12.74 34.39
C ALA A 246 4.08 13.69 35.35
N LEU A 247 4.07 13.40 36.65
CA LEU A 247 4.84 14.17 37.65
C LEU A 247 6.36 14.01 37.42
N LEU A 248 6.84 12.80 37.12
CA LEU A 248 8.25 12.54 36.82
C LEU A 248 8.70 13.20 35.52
N SER A 249 7.87 13.22 34.47
CA SER A 249 8.20 13.94 33.22
C SER A 249 8.25 15.46 33.42
N ASN A 250 7.45 15.99 34.34
CA ASN A 250 7.49 17.42 34.67
C ASN A 250 8.74 17.75 35.51
N ASN A 251 9.16 16.84 36.39
CA ASN A 251 10.33 17.02 37.23
C ASN A 251 11.65 16.86 36.46
N SER A 252 11.70 16.03 35.42
CA SER A 252 12.86 15.96 34.51
C SER A 252 13.03 17.27 33.74
N ASN A 253 11.96 17.85 33.18
CA ASN A 253 12.00 19.18 32.54
C ASN A 253 12.48 20.29 33.49
N ARG A 254 12.05 20.26 34.76
CA ARG A 254 12.54 21.18 35.80
C ARG A 254 14.02 20.97 36.13
N ARG A 255 14.49 19.72 36.19
CA ARG A 255 15.91 19.39 36.39
C ARG A 255 16.78 19.82 35.22
N TYR A 256 16.32 19.66 33.97
CA TYR A 256 17.03 20.16 32.78
C TYR A 256 17.12 21.70 32.77
N SER A 257 16.08 22.40 33.21
CA SER A 257 16.09 23.86 33.38
C SER A 257 17.09 24.32 34.44
N LEU A 258 17.15 23.67 35.62
CA LEU A 258 18.09 24.01 36.69
C LEU A 258 19.55 23.68 36.33
N LEU A 259 19.80 22.54 35.68
CA LEU A 259 21.14 22.17 35.20
C LEU A 259 21.63 23.13 34.12
N ASN A 260 20.77 23.53 33.18
CA ASN A 260 21.11 24.54 32.17
C ASN A 260 21.37 25.92 32.79
N PHE A 261 20.60 26.31 33.82
CA PHE A 261 20.81 27.57 34.53
C PHE A 261 22.15 27.58 35.31
N LEU A 262 22.47 26.47 36.00
CA LEU A 262 23.76 26.31 36.68
C LEU A 262 24.93 26.29 35.69
N PHE A 263 24.76 25.63 34.54
CA PHE A 263 25.76 25.62 33.47
C PHE A 263 25.98 27.02 32.88
N PHE A 264 24.90 27.80 32.71
CA PHE A 264 24.98 29.19 32.25
C PHE A 264 25.70 30.10 33.26
N ILE A 265 25.43 29.95 34.56
CA ILE A 265 26.15 30.67 35.62
C ILE A 265 27.63 30.30 35.64
N LEU A 266 27.96 29.01 35.48
CA LEU A 266 29.35 28.55 35.41
C LEU A 266 30.07 29.12 34.19
N LEU A 267 29.42 29.19 33.03
CA LEU A 267 29.96 29.82 31.82
C LEU A 267 30.19 31.33 31.99
N ILE A 268 29.27 32.05 32.62
CA ILE A 268 29.42 33.48 32.92
C ILE A 268 30.63 33.71 33.86
N ASN A 269 30.75 32.89 34.91
CA ASN A 269 31.89 32.98 35.83
C ASN A 269 33.22 32.61 35.17
N TYR A 270 33.21 31.70 34.19
CA TYR A 270 34.40 31.36 33.41
C TYR A 270 34.79 32.47 32.43
N CYS A 271 33.82 33.10 31.75
CA CYS A 271 34.06 34.27 30.91
C CYS A 271 34.59 35.48 31.70
N ASN A 272 34.04 35.75 32.89
CA ASN A 272 34.51 36.84 33.73
C ASN A 272 35.95 36.62 34.24
N LYS A 273 36.41 35.36 34.34
CA LYS A 273 37.80 35.04 34.69
C LYS A 273 38.79 35.20 33.53
N LEU A 274 38.32 35.19 32.28
CA LEU A 274 39.14 35.37 31.08
C LEU A 274 39.35 36.84 30.69
N PHE A 275 38.67 37.78 31.35
CA PHE A 275 38.79 39.23 31.07
C PHE A 275 39.75 39.98 32.03
N PHE A 276 40.48 39.26 32.90
CA PHE A 276 41.43 39.83 33.87
C PHE A 276 42.84 39.22 33.78
N ILE A 277 43.24 38.75 32.59
CA ILE A 277 44.64 38.40 32.28
C ILE A 277 45.08 39.22 31.08
#